data_AF-A0A0G1TQK6-F1
#
_entry.id   AF-A0A0G1TQK6-F1
#
_cell.length_a   1.000
_cell.length_b   1.000
_cell.length_c   1.000
_cell.angle_alpha   90.00
_cell.angle_beta   90.00
_cell.angle_gamma   90.00
#
_symmetry.space_group_name_H-M   'P 1'
#
loop_
_entity.id
_entity.type
_entity.pdbx_description
1 polymer ?
#
loop_
_entity_poly.entity_id
_entity_poly.type
_entity_poly.pdbx_seq_one_letter_code
_entity_poly.pdbx_strand_id
1 'polypeptide(L)'
;MSEPSPHNNLFKPGFEISVPAASPVSLVPTSSPLPSAEVFPSPSPLPVIVSYSDFSPTPSVIPSPSPETGLVPTPLPSPSPEPTPLAHPSITQIQSGLEASANADFIQMYNSGNNPLDLTDYKLVKKTAGSGNEYSIKSWKNDQASVPGQTYFYWVNSGYTDKINELTTQEVLFFTTTATITETNGIALKYQDVVVDSKQW
;
A
#
# COMPACT_ATOMS: atom_id res chain seq x y z
N MET A 1 -36.70 1.90 -69.58
CA MET A 1 -35.33 1.61 -70.05
C MET A 1 -34.60 1.03 -68.86
N SER A 2 -34.45 -0.28 -68.86
CA SER A 2 -33.75 -1.05 -67.83
C SER A 2 -32.31 -1.20 -68.27
N GLU A 3 -31.35 -0.81 -67.43
CA GLU A 3 -29.96 -1.22 -67.61
C GLU A 3 -29.39 -1.68 -66.26
N PRO A 4 -28.91 -2.94 -66.15
CA PRO A 4 -28.46 -3.53 -64.90
C PRO A 4 -26.98 -3.29 -64.62
N SER A 5 -26.64 -3.30 -63.33
CA SER A 5 -25.29 -3.22 -62.78
C SER A 5 -24.34 -4.30 -63.32
N PRO A 6 -23.07 -3.97 -63.61
CA PRO A 6 -22.05 -5.00 -63.77
C PRO A 6 -21.47 -5.42 -62.42
N HIS A 7 -21.80 -6.64 -62.01
CA HIS A 7 -21.04 -7.43 -61.06
C HIS A 7 -19.64 -7.69 -61.65
N ASN A 8 -18.59 -7.23 -60.98
CA ASN A 8 -17.22 -7.64 -61.30
C ASN A 8 -16.67 -8.53 -60.18
N ASN A 9 -16.82 -9.84 -60.39
CA ASN A 9 -16.09 -10.87 -59.67
C ASN A 9 -14.63 -10.80 -60.08
N LEU A 10 -13.77 -10.22 -59.24
CA LEU A 10 -12.33 -10.39 -59.34
C LEU A 10 -11.87 -11.33 -58.23
N PHE A 11 -11.87 -12.63 -58.55
CA PHE A 11 -11.08 -13.63 -57.84
C PHE A 11 -9.61 -13.22 -57.92
N LYS A 12 -8.99 -12.97 -56.76
CA LYS A 12 -7.54 -13.07 -56.57
C LYS A 12 -7.27 -14.12 -55.50
N PRO A 13 -6.55 -15.22 -55.83
CA PRO A 13 -6.12 -16.20 -54.84
C PRO A 13 -4.91 -15.61 -54.10
N GLY A 14 -4.98 -15.58 -52.78
CA GLY A 14 -3.92 -15.02 -51.94
C GLY A 14 -4.26 -15.05 -50.46
N PHE A 15 -4.76 -16.20 -49.99
CA PHE A 15 -4.95 -16.47 -48.57
C PHE A 15 -3.78 -17.34 -48.10
N GLU A 16 -2.65 -16.70 -47.80
CA GLU A 16 -1.56 -17.34 -47.07
C GLU A 16 -1.96 -17.40 -45.60
N ILE A 17 -2.59 -18.51 -45.20
CA ILE A 17 -2.71 -18.91 -43.80
C ILE A 17 -1.32 -19.31 -43.32
N SER A 18 -0.63 -18.36 -42.69
CA SER A 18 0.54 -18.67 -41.87
C SER A 18 0.08 -19.48 -40.67
N VAL A 19 0.20 -20.81 -40.78
CA VAL A 19 0.03 -21.74 -39.68
C VAL A 19 1.24 -21.59 -38.74
N PRO A 20 1.04 -21.27 -37.44
CA PRO A 20 2.15 -21.37 -36.49
C PRO A 20 2.51 -22.84 -36.33
N ALA A 21 3.78 -23.17 -36.62
CA ALA A 21 4.34 -24.49 -36.39
C ALA A 21 4.21 -24.85 -34.90
N ALA A 22 3.54 -25.96 -34.61
CA ALA A 22 3.45 -26.53 -33.28
C ALA A 22 4.82 -27.11 -32.89
N SER A 23 5.49 -26.47 -31.92
CA SER A 23 6.69 -27.01 -31.28
C SER A 23 6.33 -28.24 -30.43
N PRO A 24 7.15 -29.30 -30.43
CA PRO A 24 6.87 -30.51 -29.67
C PRO A 24 6.98 -30.26 -28.16
N VAL A 25 6.04 -30.88 -27.44
CA VAL A 25 5.91 -30.93 -25.98
C VAL A 25 7.09 -31.70 -25.39
N SER A 26 7.97 -31.05 -24.63
CA SER A 26 8.98 -31.71 -23.79
C SER A 26 8.40 -32.06 -22.43
N LEU A 27 8.41 -33.36 -22.12
CA LEU A 27 7.98 -33.95 -20.86
C LEU A 27 9.17 -34.08 -19.87
N VAL A 28 9.05 -33.40 -18.71
CA VAL A 28 9.50 -33.72 -17.30
C VAL A 28 10.95 -34.20 -17.02
N PRO A 29 11.60 -33.85 -15.87
CA PRO A 29 11.04 -34.03 -14.52
C PRO A 29 11.25 -32.92 -13.47
N THR A 30 10.30 -32.94 -12.53
CA THR A 30 10.28 -32.31 -11.20
C THR A 30 11.41 -32.83 -10.32
N SER A 31 12.15 -31.92 -9.68
CA SER A 31 12.93 -32.21 -8.48
C SER A 31 12.57 -31.20 -7.41
N SER A 32 11.86 -31.67 -6.39
CA SER A 32 11.61 -30.96 -5.14
C SER A 32 12.74 -31.27 -4.16
N PRO A 33 13.42 -30.27 -3.58
CA PRO A 33 14.13 -30.47 -2.32
C PRO A 33 13.21 -30.22 -1.12
N LEU A 34 13.21 -31.20 -0.20
CA LEU A 34 12.60 -31.25 1.12
C LEU A 34 13.21 -30.16 2.06
N PRO A 35 12.46 -29.60 3.04
CA PRO A 35 12.95 -28.55 3.93
C PRO A 35 13.94 -29.09 4.96
N SER A 36 14.97 -28.30 5.30
CA SER A 36 15.95 -28.66 6.33
C SER A 36 15.99 -27.61 7.45
N ALA A 37 15.47 -28.06 8.59
CA ALA A 37 15.73 -27.75 10.00
C ALA A 37 16.26 -26.37 10.45
N GLU A 38 15.54 -25.81 11.44
CA GLU A 38 16.00 -24.89 12.49
C GLU A 38 17.35 -25.29 13.10
N VAL A 39 18.21 -24.30 13.40
CA VAL A 39 18.98 -24.26 14.67
C VAL A 39 19.29 -22.79 15.03
N PHE A 40 18.61 -22.29 16.07
CA PHE A 40 19.06 -21.17 16.89
C PHE A 40 20.19 -21.65 17.82
N PRO A 41 21.23 -20.84 18.05
CA PRO A 41 21.66 -20.68 19.44
C PRO A 41 21.95 -19.23 19.83
N SER A 42 21.20 -18.76 20.82
CA SER A 42 21.62 -17.73 21.76
C SER A 42 22.73 -18.31 22.65
N PRO A 43 23.74 -17.52 23.04
CA PRO A 43 23.81 -17.20 24.47
C PRO A 43 24.29 -15.78 24.80
N SER A 44 23.60 -15.15 25.75
CA SER A 44 24.10 -14.02 26.55
C SER A 44 24.60 -14.56 27.90
N PRO A 45 25.87 -14.36 28.28
CA PRO A 45 26.31 -14.60 29.64
C PRO A 45 26.36 -13.28 30.45
N LEU A 46 25.58 -13.25 31.53
CA LEU A 46 25.72 -12.32 32.65
C LEU A 46 27.01 -12.62 33.43
N PRO A 47 27.83 -11.63 33.85
CA PRO A 47 28.93 -11.89 34.75
C PRO A 47 28.47 -12.12 36.20
N VAL A 48 29.07 -13.14 36.80
CA VAL A 48 28.89 -13.71 38.13
C VAL A 48 29.42 -12.78 39.23
N ILE A 49 28.66 -12.64 40.32
CA ILE A 49 29.05 -11.97 41.56
C ILE A 49 29.98 -12.91 42.35
N VAL A 50 31.18 -12.44 42.70
CA VAL A 50 32.04 -13.09 43.69
C VAL A 50 32.35 -12.13 44.82
N SER A 51 31.80 -12.45 45.99
CA SER A 51 32.16 -11.86 47.28
C SER A 51 33.49 -12.43 47.75
N TYR A 52 34.39 -11.53 48.16
CA TYR A 52 35.47 -11.85 49.07
C TYR A 52 35.50 -10.76 50.14
N SER A 53 35.18 -11.15 51.37
CA SER A 53 35.50 -10.39 52.58
C SER A 53 36.92 -10.76 52.97
N ASP A 54 37.83 -9.80 53.16
CA ASP A 54 38.91 -9.98 54.14
C ASP A 54 39.65 -8.68 54.56
N PHE A 55 40.19 -8.76 55.78
CA PHE A 55 40.70 -7.78 56.76
C PHE A 55 41.49 -6.52 56.32
N SER A 56 41.32 -5.42 57.10
CA SER A 56 42.30 -4.96 58.13
C SER A 56 42.06 -3.48 58.55
N PRO A 57 42.11 -3.11 59.84
CA PRO A 57 41.89 -1.73 60.29
C PRO A 57 43.18 -0.93 60.44
N THR A 58 43.30 0.17 59.70
CA THR A 58 44.27 1.24 59.97
C THR A 58 43.50 2.52 60.26
N PRO A 59 43.69 3.19 61.42
CA PRO A 59 43.11 4.50 61.66
C PRO A 59 43.90 5.56 60.89
N SER A 60 43.50 5.83 59.66
CA SER A 60 43.95 7.01 58.92
C SER A 60 43.09 8.20 59.30
N VAL A 61 43.76 9.23 59.82
CA VAL A 61 43.23 10.57 60.09
C VAL A 61 42.65 11.15 58.79
N ILE A 62 41.35 11.42 58.75
CA ILE A 62 40.69 12.16 57.67
C ILE A 62 40.30 13.55 58.16
N PRO A 63 40.73 14.63 57.48
CA PRO A 63 40.26 15.98 57.77
C PRO A 63 38.83 16.22 57.25
N SER A 64 38.03 16.85 58.11
CA SER A 64 36.85 17.73 57.91
C SER A 64 35.89 17.48 56.72
N PRO A 65 34.57 17.32 56.97
CA PRO A 65 33.59 17.19 55.89
C PRO A 65 33.48 18.49 55.09
N SER A 66 33.56 18.35 53.76
CA SER A 66 33.14 19.35 52.79
C SER A 66 31.60 19.40 52.77
N PRO A 67 30.94 20.56 52.66
CA PRO A 67 29.49 20.63 52.63
C PRO A 67 28.93 19.85 51.43
N GLU A 68 28.17 18.79 51.71
CA GLU A 68 27.43 18.03 50.71
C GLU A 68 26.51 18.96 49.93
N THR A 69 26.79 19.05 48.64
CA THR A 69 25.94 19.70 47.66
C THR A 69 24.64 18.90 47.59
N GLY A 70 23.51 19.56 47.86
CA GLY A 70 22.20 18.93 47.96
C GLY A 70 21.86 18.03 46.77
N LEU A 71 21.35 16.85 47.09
CA LEU A 71 20.83 15.88 46.12
C LEU A 71 19.67 16.52 45.34
N VAL A 72 19.92 16.89 44.08
CA VAL A 72 18.88 17.31 43.15
C VAL A 72 17.99 16.08 42.87
N PRO A 73 16.66 16.14 43.11
CA PRO A 73 15.79 15.03 42.77
C PRO A 73 15.88 14.74 41.27
N THR A 74 16.22 13.50 40.93
CA THR A 74 16.24 13.05 39.54
C THR A 74 14.81 13.11 38.98
N PRO A 75 14.55 13.81 37.86
CA PRO A 75 13.22 13.84 37.28
C PRO A 75 12.80 12.41 36.92
N LEU A 76 11.61 12.01 37.37
CA LEU A 76 10.99 10.73 37.02
C LEU A 76 10.87 10.64 35.48
N PRO A 77 11.24 9.52 34.84
CA PRO A 77 11.09 9.40 33.39
C PRO A 77 9.61 9.58 33.02
N SER A 78 9.35 10.50 32.08
CA SER A 78 8.03 10.67 31.48
C SER A 78 7.61 9.34 30.84
N PRO A 79 6.37 8.87 31.01
CA PRO A 79 5.89 7.68 30.33
C PRO A 79 6.06 7.87 28.81
N SER A 80 6.61 6.84 28.16
CA SER A 80 6.66 6.76 26.70
C SER A 80 5.22 6.70 26.18
N PRO A 81 4.82 7.52 25.18
CA PRO A 81 3.48 7.45 24.64
C PRO A 81 3.23 6.06 24.05
N GLU A 82 2.11 5.45 24.43
CA GLU A 82 1.64 4.21 23.82
C GLU A 82 1.36 4.46 22.33
N PRO A 83 1.74 3.56 21.42
CA PRO A 83 1.54 3.76 19.99
C PRO A 83 0.04 3.82 19.68
N THR A 84 -0.44 4.98 19.24
CA THR A 84 -1.82 5.15 18.76
C THR A 84 -2.04 4.26 17.53
N PRO A 85 -3.08 3.41 17.50
CA PRO A 85 -3.41 2.60 16.33
C PRO A 85 -3.67 3.50 15.10
N LEU A 86 -3.12 3.10 13.95
CA LEU A 86 -3.25 3.85 12.70
C LEU A 86 -4.71 3.82 12.21
N ALA A 87 -5.32 4.99 12.04
CA ALA A 87 -6.64 5.10 11.41
C ALA A 87 -6.49 5.03 9.88
N HIS A 88 -7.08 4.01 9.26
CA HIS A 88 -7.08 3.86 7.80
C HIS A 88 -8.20 4.68 7.15
N PRO A 89 -8.01 5.18 5.91
CA PRO A 89 -9.07 5.82 5.16
C PRO A 89 -10.20 4.86 4.83
N SER A 90 -11.42 5.41 4.73
CA SER A 90 -12.59 4.67 4.25
C SER A 90 -12.99 5.14 2.85
N ILE A 91 -13.39 4.22 1.98
CA ILE A 91 -14.02 4.46 0.69
C ILE A 91 -15.47 4.86 0.94
N THR A 92 -15.83 6.09 0.56
CA THR A 92 -17.16 6.65 0.81
C THR A 92 -18.04 6.66 -0.44
N GLN A 93 -17.44 6.82 -1.62
CA GLN A 93 -18.18 6.81 -2.88
C GLN A 93 -17.34 6.21 -4.01
N ILE A 94 -18.02 5.51 -4.90
CA ILE A 94 -17.46 4.99 -6.14
C ILE A 94 -18.41 5.41 -7.26
N GLN A 95 -17.86 5.98 -8.33
CA GLN A 95 -18.55 6.26 -9.58
C GLN A 95 -17.78 5.59 -10.70
N SER A 96 -18.47 4.83 -11.55
CA SER A 96 -17.87 4.22 -12.73
C SER A 96 -18.66 4.60 -13.98
N GLY A 97 -18.04 5.37 -14.87
CA GLY A 97 -18.64 5.88 -16.10
C GLY A 97 -19.90 6.73 -15.88
N LEU A 98 -20.26 7.47 -16.91
CA LEU A 98 -21.55 8.13 -17.07
C LEU A 98 -21.92 8.04 -18.55
N GLU A 99 -23.20 8.16 -18.87
CA GLU A 99 -23.67 8.23 -20.27
C GLU A 99 -22.93 9.32 -21.08
N ALA A 100 -22.64 10.46 -20.45
CA ALA A 100 -21.92 11.57 -21.07
C ALA A 100 -20.39 11.35 -21.17
N SER A 101 -19.82 10.42 -20.39
CA SER A 101 -18.38 10.16 -20.39
C SER A 101 -18.06 8.79 -19.79
N ALA A 102 -17.54 7.89 -20.63
CA ALA A 102 -17.05 6.58 -20.19
C ALA A 102 -15.82 6.66 -19.25
N ASN A 103 -15.16 7.82 -19.21
CA ASN A 103 -14.05 8.05 -18.29
C ASN A 103 -14.50 8.67 -16.96
N ALA A 104 -15.81 8.85 -16.74
CA ALA A 104 -16.34 9.46 -15.52
C ALA A 104 -16.21 8.53 -14.30
N ASP A 105 -14.97 8.20 -13.98
CA ASP A 105 -14.58 7.26 -12.94
C ASP A 105 -13.92 8.04 -11.81
N PHE A 106 -14.42 7.86 -10.59
CA PHE A 106 -13.73 8.33 -9.39
C PHE A 106 -14.03 7.45 -8.18
N ILE A 107 -13.13 7.54 -7.21
CA ILE A 107 -13.26 6.92 -5.90
C ILE A 107 -13.00 8.02 -4.86
N GLN A 108 -14.01 8.32 -4.05
CA GLN A 108 -13.88 9.23 -2.91
C GLN A 108 -13.52 8.44 -1.67
N MET A 109 -12.54 8.96 -0.93
CA MET A 109 -12.09 8.39 0.34
C MET A 109 -12.06 9.47 1.41
N TYR A 110 -12.13 9.05 2.66
CA TYR A 110 -12.09 9.93 3.83
C TYR A 110 -11.03 9.47 4.82
N ASN A 111 -10.09 10.35 5.16
CA ASN A 111 -9.19 10.15 6.30
C ASN A 111 -9.90 10.62 7.57
N SER A 112 -10.39 9.69 8.40
CA SER A 112 -11.04 10.03 9.67
C SER A 112 -10.07 10.31 10.81
N GLY A 113 -8.77 10.04 10.62
CA GLY A 113 -7.73 10.34 11.61
C GLY A 113 -7.57 11.84 11.81
N ASN A 114 -7.12 12.25 13.00
CA ASN A 114 -6.87 13.66 13.29
C ASN A 114 -5.54 14.17 12.73
N ASN A 115 -4.63 13.28 12.35
CA ASN A 115 -3.30 13.59 11.84
C ASN A 115 -3.22 13.41 10.32
N PRO A 116 -2.26 14.09 9.65
CA PRO A 116 -1.92 13.78 8.27
C PRO A 116 -1.54 12.30 8.13
N LEU A 117 -2.09 11.65 7.12
CA LEU A 117 -1.82 10.26 6.79
C LEU A 117 -0.83 10.21 5.62
N ASP A 118 0.28 9.50 5.81
CA ASP A 118 1.18 9.12 4.72
C ASP A 118 0.58 7.96 3.91
N LEU A 119 0.50 8.13 2.59
CA LEU A 119 -0.05 7.14 1.67
C LEU A 119 1.00 6.18 1.10
N THR A 120 2.28 6.32 1.42
CA THR A 120 3.37 5.56 0.79
C THR A 120 3.09 4.04 0.72
N ASP A 121 2.59 3.42 1.79
CA ASP A 121 2.30 1.97 1.80
C ASP A 121 0.89 1.59 1.33
N TYR A 122 0.12 2.55 0.81
CA TYR A 122 -1.22 2.33 0.32
C TYR A 122 -1.24 2.02 -1.18
N LYS A 123 -2.26 1.24 -1.57
CA LYS A 123 -2.68 1.08 -2.96
C LYS A 123 -4.18 0.88 -3.08
N LEU A 124 -4.73 1.41 -4.16
CA LEU A 124 -6.10 1.21 -4.57
C LEU A 124 -6.12 0.12 -5.65
N VAL A 125 -6.97 -0.87 -5.48
CA VAL A 125 -7.08 -2.02 -6.39
C VAL A 125 -8.52 -2.26 -6.78
N LYS A 126 -8.71 -2.84 -7.96
CA LYS A 126 -9.99 -3.41 -8.40
C LYS A 126 -9.90 -4.92 -8.57
N LYS A 127 -10.99 -5.62 -8.28
CA LYS A 127 -11.18 -7.03 -8.56
C LYS A 127 -12.31 -7.21 -9.57
N THR A 128 -12.08 -8.01 -10.59
CA THR A 128 -13.10 -8.27 -11.63
C THR A 128 -14.02 -9.41 -11.20
N ALA A 129 -15.35 -9.18 -11.20
CA ALA A 129 -16.32 -10.19 -10.73
C ALA A 129 -16.23 -11.53 -11.47
N GLY A 130 -15.96 -11.53 -12.78
CA GLY A 130 -15.92 -12.75 -13.58
C GLY A 130 -14.68 -13.60 -13.37
N SER A 131 -13.49 -12.99 -13.31
CA SER A 131 -12.22 -13.73 -13.24
C SER A 131 -11.62 -13.81 -11.83
N GLY A 132 -12.06 -12.95 -10.91
CA GLY A 132 -11.44 -12.80 -9.59
C GLY A 132 -10.07 -12.13 -9.61
N ASN A 133 -9.55 -11.76 -10.79
CA ASN A 133 -8.26 -11.09 -10.92
C ASN A 133 -8.29 -9.70 -10.31
N GLU A 134 -7.23 -9.38 -9.58
CA GLU A 134 -6.95 -8.06 -9.04
C GLU A 134 -6.04 -7.25 -9.96
N TYR A 135 -6.33 -5.95 -10.07
CA TYR A 135 -5.54 -4.98 -10.83
C TYR A 135 -5.32 -3.72 -10.01
N SER A 136 -4.12 -3.14 -10.10
CA SER A 136 -3.80 -1.86 -9.47
C SER A 136 -4.53 -0.73 -10.19
N ILE A 137 -5.23 0.12 -9.42
CA ILE A 137 -5.75 1.40 -9.86
C ILE A 137 -4.69 2.49 -9.62
N LYS A 138 -4.20 2.59 -8.38
CA LYS A 138 -3.20 3.57 -7.97
C LYS A 138 -2.33 2.98 -6.87
N SER A 139 -1.01 3.14 -7.01
CA SER A 139 -0.05 2.86 -5.93
C SER A 139 0.61 4.17 -5.55
N TRP A 140 0.80 4.41 -4.26
CA TRP A 140 1.42 5.63 -3.73
C TRP A 140 2.85 5.42 -3.23
N LYS A 141 3.42 4.23 -3.44
CA LYS A 141 4.75 3.80 -2.95
C LYS A 141 5.91 4.77 -3.21
N ASN A 142 5.82 5.58 -4.25
CA ASN A 142 6.88 6.53 -4.61
C ASN A 142 6.39 7.98 -4.72
N ASP A 143 5.17 8.25 -4.27
CA ASP A 143 4.53 9.55 -4.47
C ASP A 143 4.82 10.53 -3.31
N GLN A 144 5.29 10.02 -2.16
CA GLN A 144 5.41 10.79 -0.91
C GLN A 144 4.14 11.62 -0.61
N ALA A 145 2.98 11.03 -0.89
CA ALA A 145 1.69 11.69 -0.79
C ALA A 145 1.18 11.66 0.65
N SER A 146 0.68 12.80 1.14
CA SER A 146 0.03 12.90 2.44
C SER A 146 -1.36 13.49 2.33
N VAL A 147 -2.31 12.95 3.10
CA VAL A 147 -3.69 13.42 3.19
C VAL A 147 -3.92 14.02 4.58
N PRO A 148 -4.38 15.28 4.70
CA PRO A 148 -4.73 15.87 5.98
C PRO A 148 -5.75 15.03 6.77
N GLY A 149 -5.73 15.18 8.10
CA GLY A 149 -6.72 14.57 8.97
C GLY A 149 -8.13 15.10 8.68
N GLN A 150 -9.15 14.29 8.97
CA GLN A 150 -10.57 14.62 8.85
C GLN A 150 -10.98 15.19 7.48
N THR A 151 -10.33 14.72 6.40
CA THR A 151 -10.47 15.31 5.05
C THR A 151 -10.83 14.26 4.00
N TYR A 152 -11.61 14.69 3.00
CA TYR A 152 -11.90 13.90 1.80
C TYR A 152 -10.81 14.07 0.74
N PHE A 153 -10.50 12.98 0.04
CA PHE A 153 -9.60 12.99 -1.10
C PHE A 153 -10.10 11.99 -2.15
N TYR A 154 -9.58 12.12 -3.37
CA TYR A 154 -10.09 11.38 -4.50
C TYR A 154 -9.00 10.64 -5.25
N TRP A 155 -9.35 9.49 -5.81
CA TRP A 155 -8.75 9.04 -7.06
C TRP A 155 -9.72 9.36 -8.20
N VAL A 156 -9.19 9.86 -9.32
CA VAL A 156 -9.99 10.20 -10.51
C VAL A 156 -9.29 9.66 -11.76
N ASN A 157 -10.05 9.07 -12.68
CA ASN A 157 -9.51 8.73 -13.99
C ASN A 157 -9.01 10.01 -14.68
N SER A 158 -7.78 9.99 -15.20
CA SER A 158 -7.14 11.16 -15.81
C SER A 158 -7.91 11.70 -17.02
N GLY A 159 -8.79 10.91 -17.63
CA GLY A 159 -9.70 11.34 -18.70
C GLY A 159 -10.95 12.08 -18.21
N TYR A 160 -11.25 12.12 -16.91
CA TYR A 160 -12.41 12.85 -16.37
C TYR A 160 -12.07 14.31 -16.06
N THR A 161 -11.82 15.09 -17.11
CA THR A 161 -11.36 16.49 -16.99
C THR A 161 -12.32 17.36 -16.20
N ASP A 162 -13.63 17.16 -16.33
CA ASP A 162 -14.62 17.96 -15.62
C ASP A 162 -14.49 17.82 -14.10
N LYS A 163 -14.35 16.59 -13.60
CA LYS A 163 -14.16 16.34 -12.16
C LYS A 163 -12.81 16.84 -11.67
N ILE A 164 -11.75 16.71 -12.48
CA ILE A 164 -10.43 17.24 -12.17
C ILE A 164 -10.47 18.77 -12.03
N ASN A 165 -11.15 19.47 -12.96
CA ASN A 165 -11.30 20.92 -12.92
C ASN A 165 -12.13 21.37 -11.71
N GLU A 166 -13.21 20.64 -11.39
CA GLU A 166 -14.04 20.86 -10.21
C GLU A 166 -13.20 20.77 -8.92
N LEU A 167 -12.48 19.66 -8.74
CA LEU A 167 -11.67 19.42 -7.53
C LEU A 167 -10.50 20.39 -7.41
N THR A 168 -9.87 20.75 -8.54
CA THR A 168 -8.82 21.79 -8.58
C THR A 168 -9.37 23.14 -8.12
N THR A 169 -10.55 23.53 -8.61
CA THR A 169 -11.19 24.81 -8.23
C THR A 169 -11.57 24.82 -6.74
N GLN A 170 -11.95 23.68 -6.19
CA GLN A 170 -12.30 23.52 -4.77
C GLN A 170 -11.08 23.29 -3.86
N GLU A 171 -9.87 23.25 -4.42
CA GLU A 171 -8.62 22.92 -3.69
C GLU A 171 -8.68 21.58 -2.94
N VAL A 172 -9.43 20.61 -3.49
CA VAL A 172 -9.55 19.27 -2.93
C VAL A 172 -8.40 18.40 -3.43
N LEU A 173 -7.78 17.65 -2.52
CA LEU A 173 -6.70 16.73 -2.89
C LEU A 173 -7.23 15.56 -3.73
N PHE A 174 -6.61 15.34 -4.88
CA PHE A 174 -6.91 14.18 -5.73
C PHE A 174 -5.66 13.61 -6.38
N PHE A 175 -5.76 12.35 -6.79
CA PHE A 175 -4.74 11.61 -7.50
C PHE A 175 -5.33 11.07 -8.80
N THR A 176 -4.52 10.97 -9.84
CA THR A 176 -5.00 10.49 -11.14
C THR A 176 -4.16 9.35 -11.69
N THR A 177 -4.81 8.52 -12.50
CA THR A 177 -4.21 7.49 -13.38
C THR A 177 -5.14 7.26 -14.55
N THR A 178 -4.69 6.51 -15.56
CA THR A 178 -5.54 6.08 -16.69
C THR A 178 -6.39 4.83 -16.39
N ALA A 179 -6.35 4.28 -15.18
CA ALA A 179 -7.14 3.12 -14.82
C ALA A 179 -8.65 3.43 -14.94
N THR A 180 -9.40 2.42 -15.35
CA THR A 180 -10.87 2.47 -15.43
C THR A 180 -11.51 1.58 -14.38
N ILE A 181 -12.74 1.86 -14.00
CA ILE A 181 -13.56 0.99 -13.15
C ILE A 181 -14.91 0.76 -13.80
N THR A 182 -15.59 -0.30 -13.37
CA THR A 182 -16.94 -0.65 -13.83
C THR A 182 -17.79 -1.01 -12.63
N GLU A 183 -19.11 -0.97 -12.80
CA GLU A 183 -20.07 -1.28 -11.72
C GLU A 183 -19.91 -2.69 -11.16
N THR A 184 -19.34 -3.61 -11.94
CA THR A 184 -19.10 -5.01 -11.55
C THR A 184 -17.75 -5.22 -10.86
N ASN A 185 -16.94 -4.17 -10.67
CA ASN A 185 -15.66 -4.30 -9.99
C ASN A 185 -15.82 -4.15 -8.48
N GLY A 186 -15.19 -5.05 -7.73
CA GLY A 186 -14.91 -4.81 -6.32
C GLY A 186 -13.75 -3.85 -6.19
N ILE A 187 -13.84 -2.89 -5.28
CA ILE A 187 -12.80 -1.89 -5.01
C ILE A 187 -12.27 -2.09 -3.60
N ALA A 188 -10.96 -2.14 -3.44
CA ALA A 188 -10.33 -2.20 -2.12
C ALA A 188 -9.18 -1.20 -1.99
N LEU A 189 -9.09 -0.62 -0.80
CA LEU A 189 -7.91 0.07 -0.32
C LEU A 189 -7.07 -0.95 0.45
N LYS A 190 -5.80 -1.06 0.07
CA LYS A 190 -4.82 -1.92 0.74
C LYS A 190 -3.74 -1.09 1.39
N TYR A 191 -3.34 -1.46 2.60
CA TYR A 191 -2.17 -0.96 3.31
C TYR A 191 -1.21 -2.13 3.53
N GLN A 192 0.04 -2.02 3.07
CA GLN A 192 1.02 -3.10 3.14
C GLN A 192 0.47 -4.44 2.62
N ASP A 193 -0.20 -4.40 1.46
CA ASP A 193 -0.88 -5.53 0.81
C ASP A 193 -2.11 -6.12 1.53
N VAL A 194 -2.44 -5.65 2.73
CA VAL A 194 -3.64 -6.07 3.49
C VAL A 194 -4.81 -5.16 3.15
N VAL A 195 -5.99 -5.73 2.90
CA VAL A 195 -7.22 -4.96 2.68
C VAL A 195 -7.61 -4.27 3.98
N VAL A 196 -7.69 -2.93 3.96
CA VAL A 196 -8.08 -2.10 5.12
C VAL A 196 -9.48 -1.51 4.97
N ASP A 197 -9.94 -1.33 3.73
CA ASP A 197 -11.33 -1.04 3.44
C ASP A 197 -11.69 -1.54 2.04
N SER A 198 -12.97 -1.84 1.81
CA SER A 198 -13.43 -2.30 0.51
C SER A 198 -14.94 -2.12 0.30
N LYS A 199 -15.33 -2.06 -0.97
CA LYS A 199 -16.73 -2.06 -1.42
C LYS A 199 -16.88 -3.07 -2.56
N GLN A 200 -17.94 -3.87 -2.51
CA GLN A 200 -18.24 -4.89 -3.52
C GLN A 200 -17.09 -5.90 -3.74
N TRP A 201 -16.30 -6.18 -2.70
CA TRP A 201 -15.07 -6.97 -2.78
C TRP A 201 -15.30 -8.47 -2.62
#